data_AF-A0A2S3Z9N0-F1
#
_entry.id   AF-A0A2S3Z9N0-F1
#
_cell.length_a   1.000
_cell.length_b   1.000
_cell.length_c   1.000
_cell.angle_alpha   90.00
_cell.angle_beta   90.00
_cell.angle_gamma   90.00
#
_symmetry.space_group_name_H-M   'P 1'
#
loop_
_entity.id
_entity.type
_entity.pdbx_description
1 polymer ?
#
loop_
_entity_poly.entity_id
_entity_poly.type
_entity_poly.pdbx_seq_one_letter_code
_entity_poly.pdbx_strand_id
1 'polypeptide(L)'
;MPEPLVVPTPTSVTGALPDGLLTAFAGYEDALATNDLAALDAWFAPGENTLRGDAAGLLVGHDAISGFRGARSGTVARGIRSLHVRVIDPRHAVIVSVNAPDAGGAGLLTQLWSLSAAGDWQVEVAQVAAPPAAINPTVWRLVGNPLMAAAASGALAGETIAVKDLYDIIGFTVGAGNPAYLREASAATETAAAVAALLGAGASVRGIAQTDEFAYSIAGDNEHYGTPPNVRVPGGLPGGSSSGPAAAVALGQASIGLATDTAGSIRVPASYQGLWGLRSTHGAVDRAGLLPLAPSFDTVGWLTRTPGVLRAAAAASLDPSHQTSAAQADAPTRFAVSSALVFACDDDVQDVFVAGLDRLTRAGLLPAPDLVDVGDLAEALRIFRAIQMAEAWKSNGDWVTAHPGALGAAVAGRFEIASRTDPAAEAKARVALAAARERLDAVLDGRILLLPSASSTAPSRHANPAAIDATRTATLTLTSLAGIGGYPALSVPLFESRGKPVGLCLVGPRHTDLALIDIGAKLAAGR
;
A
#
# COMPACT_ATOMS: atom_id res chain seq x y z
N MET A 1 -11.18 -18.57 42.18
CA MET A 1 -11.24 -19.82 41.42
C MET A 1 -11.56 -19.43 40.00
N PRO A 2 -10.72 -19.77 38.99
CA PRO A 2 -11.12 -19.57 37.60
C PRO A 2 -12.42 -20.35 37.35
N GLU A 3 -13.34 -19.78 36.58
CA GLU A 3 -14.54 -20.50 36.17
C GLU A 3 -14.15 -21.75 35.38
N PRO A 4 -14.85 -22.88 35.56
CA PRO A 4 -14.53 -24.11 34.85
C PRO A 4 -14.71 -23.92 33.33
N LEU A 5 -13.75 -24.42 32.55
CA LEU A 5 -13.78 -24.39 31.10
C LEU A 5 -15.06 -25.09 30.58
N VAL A 6 -15.91 -24.35 29.87
CA VAL A 6 -17.16 -24.87 29.32
C VAL A 6 -16.87 -25.57 27.99
N VAL A 7 -16.93 -26.90 27.97
CA VAL A 7 -16.73 -27.69 26.75
C VAL A 7 -18.00 -27.67 25.90
N PRO A 8 -17.96 -27.16 24.64
CA PRO A 8 -19.14 -27.07 23.81
C PRO A 8 -19.58 -28.46 23.32
N THR A 9 -20.89 -28.69 23.30
CA THR A 9 -21.46 -29.91 22.71
C THR A 9 -21.54 -29.76 21.19
N PRO A 10 -20.97 -30.68 20.39
CA PRO A 10 -21.08 -30.62 18.93
C PRO A 10 -22.52 -30.70 18.45
N THR A 11 -22.86 -29.87 17.48
CA THR A 11 -24.11 -29.95 16.72
C THR A 11 -24.15 -31.22 15.85
N SER A 12 -23.00 -31.63 15.30
CA SER A 12 -22.88 -32.89 14.57
C SER A 12 -21.48 -33.47 14.68
N VAL A 13 -21.36 -34.80 14.74
CA VAL A 13 -20.09 -35.52 14.69
C VAL A 13 -20.17 -36.60 13.61
N THR A 14 -19.16 -36.66 12.74
CA THR A 14 -18.94 -37.79 11.82
C THR A 14 -17.69 -38.56 12.27
N GLY A 15 -17.83 -39.86 12.57
CA GLY A 15 -16.77 -40.71 13.11
C GLY A 15 -16.77 -40.79 14.64
N ALA A 16 -15.88 -41.61 15.21
CA ALA A 16 -15.72 -41.74 16.66
C ALA A 16 -14.91 -40.56 17.20
N LEU A 17 -15.51 -39.77 18.08
CA LEU A 17 -14.88 -38.56 18.64
C LEU A 17 -13.63 -38.95 19.46
N PRO A 18 -12.43 -38.44 19.12
CA PRO A 18 -11.22 -38.70 19.88
C PRO A 18 -11.22 -38.04 21.26
N ASP A 19 -10.57 -38.68 22.23
CA ASP A 19 -10.41 -38.13 23.58
C ASP A 19 -9.64 -36.81 23.55
N GLY A 20 -10.07 -35.86 24.40
CA GLY A 20 -9.41 -34.57 24.60
C GLY A 20 -9.62 -33.53 23.50
N LEU A 21 -10.10 -33.89 22.31
CA LEU A 21 -10.25 -32.97 21.17
C LEU A 21 -11.14 -31.76 21.49
N LEU A 22 -12.34 -32.00 22.05
CA LEU A 22 -13.26 -30.91 22.39
C LEU A 22 -12.77 -30.06 23.57
N THR A 23 -12.02 -30.65 24.49
CA THR A 23 -11.38 -29.92 25.58
C THR A 23 -10.31 -28.98 25.05
N ALA A 24 -9.49 -29.44 24.10
CA ALA A 24 -8.49 -28.60 23.43
C ALA A 24 -9.15 -27.47 22.63
N PHE A 25 -10.21 -27.77 21.88
CA PHE A 25 -10.99 -26.75 21.17
C PHE A 25 -11.60 -25.71 22.14
N ALA A 26 -12.15 -26.15 23.27
CA ALA A 26 -12.67 -25.23 24.29
C ALA A 26 -11.56 -24.33 24.87
N GLY A 27 -10.37 -24.90 25.13
CA GLY A 27 -9.20 -24.13 25.60
C GLY A 27 -8.71 -23.12 24.57
N TYR A 28 -8.81 -23.44 23.28
CA TYR A 28 -8.51 -22.48 22.22
C TYR A 28 -9.53 -21.32 22.16
N GLU A 29 -10.83 -21.60 22.30
CA GLU A 29 -11.86 -20.56 22.34
C GLU A 29 -11.76 -19.68 23.60
N ASP A 30 -11.39 -20.26 24.75
CA ASP A 30 -11.13 -19.52 25.99
C ASP A 30 -9.92 -18.59 25.84
N ALA A 31 -8.82 -19.08 25.24
CA ALA A 31 -7.65 -18.27 24.94
C ALA A 31 -8.00 -17.12 23.95
N LEU A 32 -8.91 -17.35 23.00
CA LEU A 32 -9.42 -16.29 22.11
C LEU A 32 -10.25 -15.24 22.86
N ALA A 33 -11.09 -15.68 23.79
CA ALA A 33 -11.98 -14.84 24.57
C ALA A 33 -11.23 -13.98 25.59
N THR A 34 -10.19 -14.52 26.20
CA THR A 34 -9.34 -13.85 27.20
C THR A 34 -8.17 -13.08 26.57
N ASN A 35 -7.97 -13.22 25.26
CA ASN A 35 -6.83 -12.68 24.53
C ASN A 35 -5.47 -13.17 25.08
N ASP A 36 -5.41 -14.42 25.51
CA ASP A 36 -4.16 -15.08 25.93
C ASP A 36 -3.32 -15.44 24.69
N LEU A 37 -2.41 -14.53 24.32
CA LEU A 37 -1.58 -14.68 23.13
C LEU A 37 -0.63 -15.87 23.22
N ALA A 38 -0.14 -16.21 24.41
CA ALA A 38 0.79 -17.31 24.61
C ALA A 38 0.06 -18.66 24.45
N ALA A 39 -1.14 -18.80 25.03
CA ALA A 39 -1.95 -19.99 24.84
C ALA A 39 -2.39 -20.14 23.37
N LEU A 40 -2.82 -19.05 22.73
CA LEU A 40 -3.21 -19.07 21.31
C LEU A 40 -2.08 -19.49 20.38
N ASP A 41 -0.85 -19.12 20.70
CA ASP A 41 0.34 -19.51 19.95
C ASP A 41 0.68 -20.99 20.15
N ALA A 42 0.60 -21.48 21.39
CA ALA A 42 0.86 -22.87 21.75
C ALA A 42 -0.16 -23.86 21.14
N TRP A 43 -1.38 -23.40 20.87
CA TRP A 43 -2.40 -24.22 20.20
C TRP A 43 -2.11 -24.48 18.72
N PHE A 44 -1.24 -23.73 18.07
CA PHE A 44 -0.87 -24.00 16.67
C PHE A 44 0.29 -25.00 16.60
N ALA A 45 0.22 -25.92 15.63
CA ALA A 45 1.30 -26.87 15.40
C ALA A 45 2.60 -26.12 15.03
N PRO A 46 3.76 -26.56 15.53
CA PRO A 46 5.04 -25.94 15.18
C PRO A 46 5.44 -26.28 13.74
N GLY A 47 6.32 -25.47 13.15
CA GLY A 47 6.95 -25.74 11.87
C GLY A 47 6.39 -24.97 10.68
N GLU A 48 6.96 -25.23 9.51
CA GLU A 48 6.76 -24.43 8.29
C GLU A 48 5.44 -24.74 7.55
N ASN A 49 4.78 -25.85 7.87
CA ASN A 49 3.60 -26.32 7.16
C ASN A 49 2.27 -25.84 7.78
N THR A 50 2.31 -25.18 8.93
CA THR A 50 1.12 -24.70 9.64
C THR A 50 0.49 -23.51 8.89
N LEU A 51 -0.82 -23.53 8.70
CA LEU A 51 -1.54 -22.55 7.87
C LEU A 51 -2.59 -21.77 8.67
N ARG A 52 -2.65 -20.46 8.42
CA ARG A 52 -3.75 -19.62 8.92
C ARG A 52 -4.19 -18.59 7.88
N GLY A 53 -5.45 -18.63 7.49
CA GLY A 53 -6.01 -17.70 6.51
C GLY A 53 -7.24 -16.94 7.01
N ASP A 54 -7.45 -15.76 6.43
CA ASP A 54 -8.67 -14.95 6.56
C ASP A 54 -8.86 -14.05 5.32
N ALA A 55 -9.77 -13.07 5.41
CA ALA A 55 -10.01 -12.11 4.32
C ALA A 55 -8.81 -11.22 3.96
N ALA A 56 -7.79 -11.13 4.83
CA ALA A 56 -6.56 -10.39 4.57
C ALA A 56 -5.46 -11.24 3.91
N GLY A 57 -5.65 -12.55 3.79
CA GLY A 57 -4.76 -13.46 3.07
C GLY A 57 -4.36 -14.71 3.86
N LEU A 58 -3.30 -15.38 3.42
CA LEU A 58 -2.80 -16.63 3.98
C LEU A 58 -1.43 -16.42 4.65
N LEU A 59 -1.28 -16.90 5.87
CA LEU A 59 -0.01 -17.05 6.59
C LEU A 59 0.42 -18.51 6.55
N VAL A 60 1.72 -18.74 6.30
CA VAL A 60 2.35 -20.05 6.19
C VAL A 60 3.52 -20.11 7.17
N GLY A 61 3.54 -21.15 8.00
CA GLY A 61 4.51 -21.36 9.07
C GLY A 61 4.10 -20.77 10.42
N HIS A 62 4.46 -21.46 11.50
CA HIS A 62 4.13 -21.07 12.89
C HIS A 62 4.62 -19.65 13.21
N ASP A 63 5.89 -19.32 12.93
CA ASP A 63 6.48 -18.00 13.22
C ASP A 63 5.69 -16.82 12.62
N ALA A 64 5.17 -16.99 11.39
CA ALA A 64 4.35 -15.97 10.72
C ALA A 64 3.01 -15.76 11.45
N ILE A 65 2.44 -16.83 11.98
CA ILE A 65 1.19 -16.83 12.76
C ILE A 65 1.44 -16.22 14.14
N SER A 66 2.53 -16.57 14.82
CA SER A 66 2.94 -16.00 16.10
C SER A 66 3.11 -14.48 16.01
N GLY A 67 3.84 -14.02 14.98
CA GLY A 67 4.03 -12.59 14.72
C GLY A 67 2.73 -11.85 14.46
N PHE A 68 1.79 -12.47 13.74
CA PHE A 68 0.45 -11.90 13.52
C PHE A 68 -0.36 -11.81 14.83
N ARG A 69 -0.32 -12.85 15.68
CA ARG A 69 -1.07 -12.90 16.94
C ARG A 69 -0.52 -11.96 18.00
N GLY A 70 0.79 -11.76 18.05
CA GLY A 70 1.45 -10.82 18.97
C GLY A 70 0.91 -9.38 18.87
N ALA A 71 0.26 -9.03 17.76
CA ALA A 71 -0.33 -7.72 17.53
C ALA A 71 -1.85 -7.67 17.68
N ARG A 72 -2.49 -8.75 18.14
CA ARG A 72 -3.93 -8.77 18.38
C ARG A 72 -4.26 -7.86 19.56
N SER A 73 -5.05 -6.82 19.30
CA SER A 73 -5.60 -5.94 20.32
C SER A 73 -7.04 -6.32 20.65
N GLY A 74 -7.32 -6.59 21.93
CA GLY A 74 -8.67 -6.75 22.46
C GLY A 74 -9.22 -8.18 22.45
N THR A 75 -10.31 -8.34 23.18
CA THR A 75 -11.09 -9.59 23.30
C THR A 75 -12.25 -9.57 22.31
N VAL A 76 -12.67 -10.75 21.85
CA VAL A 76 -13.88 -10.88 21.02
C VAL A 76 -14.83 -11.82 21.75
N ALA A 77 -15.74 -11.25 22.53
CA ALA A 77 -16.84 -12.02 23.10
C ALA A 77 -17.73 -12.53 21.94
N ARG A 78 -17.89 -13.85 21.87
CA ARG A 78 -18.71 -14.51 20.86
C ARG A 78 -19.26 -15.83 21.40
N GLY A 79 -20.51 -16.13 21.07
CA GLY A 79 -21.07 -17.46 21.29
C GLY A 79 -20.78 -18.40 20.12
N ILE A 80 -20.78 -19.71 20.37
CA ILE A 80 -20.77 -20.72 19.31
C ILE A 80 -22.23 -21.12 19.03
N ARG A 81 -22.70 -20.82 17.82
CA ARG A 81 -24.07 -21.15 17.37
C ARG A 81 -24.17 -22.62 16.94
N SER A 82 -23.16 -23.11 16.22
CA SER A 82 -23.06 -24.53 15.87
C SER A 82 -21.61 -24.97 15.78
N LEU A 83 -21.40 -26.26 16.06
CA LEU A 83 -20.09 -26.89 16.07
C LEU A 83 -20.18 -28.22 15.34
N HIS A 84 -19.47 -28.36 14.22
CA HIS A 84 -19.49 -29.56 13.39
C HIS A 84 -18.11 -30.21 13.40
N VAL A 85 -18.05 -31.48 13.80
CA VAL A 85 -16.80 -32.25 13.88
C VAL A 85 -16.81 -33.36 12.84
N ARG A 86 -15.76 -33.45 12.04
CA ARG A 86 -15.50 -34.55 11.11
C ARG A 86 -14.17 -35.19 11.45
N VAL A 87 -14.21 -36.38 12.03
CA VAL A 87 -13.03 -37.17 12.33
C VAL A 87 -12.50 -37.76 11.03
N ILE A 88 -11.24 -37.50 10.72
CA ILE A 88 -10.55 -38.04 9.54
C ILE A 88 -9.97 -39.41 9.90
N ASP A 89 -9.23 -39.45 11.00
CA ASP A 89 -8.65 -40.65 11.61
C ASP A 89 -8.45 -40.40 13.13
N PRO A 90 -7.97 -41.38 13.92
CA PRO A 90 -7.82 -41.21 15.37
C PRO A 90 -6.91 -40.05 15.83
N ARG A 91 -6.09 -39.49 14.93
CA ARG A 91 -5.15 -38.41 15.19
C ARG A 91 -5.50 -37.11 14.47
N HIS A 92 -6.52 -37.09 13.61
CA HIS A 92 -6.89 -35.89 12.86
C HIS A 92 -8.40 -35.66 12.81
N ALA A 93 -8.82 -34.42 13.05
CA ALA A 93 -10.21 -34.03 12.97
C ALA A 93 -10.37 -32.61 12.42
N VAL A 94 -11.40 -32.40 11.61
CA VAL A 94 -11.82 -31.06 11.18
C VAL A 94 -12.93 -30.59 12.11
N ILE A 95 -12.77 -29.38 12.65
CA ILE A 95 -13.78 -28.68 13.42
C ILE A 95 -14.22 -27.45 12.64
N VAL A 96 -15.53 -27.30 12.41
CA VAL A 96 -16.12 -26.09 11.84
C VAL A 96 -17.07 -25.49 12.88
N SER A 97 -16.74 -24.29 13.39
CA SER A 97 -17.62 -23.53 14.28
C SER A 97 -18.27 -22.35 13.55
N VAL A 98 -19.57 -22.19 13.78
CA VAL A 98 -20.32 -20.99 13.41
C VAL A 98 -20.41 -20.12 14.65
N ASN A 99 -19.75 -18.98 14.62
CA ASN A 99 -19.68 -18.06 15.75
C ASN A 99 -20.73 -16.94 15.58
N ALA A 100 -21.34 -16.53 16.68
CA ALA A 100 -22.26 -15.41 16.77
C ALA A 100 -21.65 -14.37 17.72
N PRO A 101 -20.95 -13.35 17.20
CA PRO A 101 -20.45 -12.26 18.02
C PRO A 101 -21.62 -11.44 18.59
N ASP A 102 -21.40 -10.83 19.75
CA ASP A 102 -22.43 -9.98 20.41
C ASP A 102 -22.81 -8.76 19.57
N ALA A 103 -21.89 -8.28 18.73
CA ALA A 103 -22.13 -7.21 17.77
C ALA A 103 -23.01 -7.62 16.57
N GLY A 104 -23.42 -8.89 16.49
CA GLY A 104 -24.25 -9.44 15.42
C GLY A 104 -23.46 -10.05 14.25
N GLY A 105 -24.21 -10.67 13.32
CA GLY A 105 -23.65 -11.43 12.21
C GLY A 105 -23.24 -12.86 12.58
N ALA A 106 -22.61 -13.55 11.63
CA ALA A 106 -22.07 -14.89 11.84
C ALA A 106 -20.67 -14.99 11.24
N GLY A 107 -19.74 -15.55 12.01
CA GLY A 107 -18.41 -15.92 11.53
C GLY A 107 -18.29 -17.44 11.37
N LEU A 108 -17.37 -17.88 10.53
CA LEU A 108 -16.99 -19.29 10.37
C LEU A 108 -15.53 -19.46 10.77
N LEU A 109 -15.24 -20.47 11.57
CA LEU A 109 -13.89 -20.93 11.85
C LEU A 109 -13.80 -22.39 11.43
N THR A 110 -12.95 -22.69 10.45
CA THR A 110 -12.64 -24.07 10.04
C THR A 110 -11.22 -24.38 10.50
N GLN A 111 -11.05 -25.44 11.28
CA GLN A 111 -9.75 -25.88 11.80
C GLN A 111 -9.50 -27.34 11.48
N LEU A 112 -8.28 -27.64 11.03
CA LEU A 112 -7.73 -28.99 11.09
C LEU A 112 -6.95 -29.13 12.40
N TRP A 113 -7.36 -30.08 13.21
CA TRP A 113 -6.71 -30.45 14.46
C TRP A 113 -5.95 -31.76 14.28
N SER A 114 -4.73 -31.82 14.80
CA SER A 114 -3.85 -32.98 14.81
C SER A 114 -3.43 -33.33 16.24
N LEU A 115 -3.38 -34.61 16.57
CA LEU A 115 -2.79 -35.09 17.81
C LEU A 115 -1.27 -35.20 17.63
N SER A 116 -0.49 -34.52 18.46
CA SER A 116 0.98 -34.55 18.40
C SER A 116 1.55 -35.88 18.88
N ALA A 117 2.86 -36.10 18.70
CA ALA A 117 3.54 -37.26 19.27
C ALA A 117 3.54 -37.25 20.81
N ALA A 118 3.47 -36.07 21.42
CA ALA A 118 3.38 -35.87 22.88
C ALA A 118 1.97 -36.12 23.44
N GLY A 119 0.96 -36.26 22.57
CA GLY A 119 -0.43 -36.49 22.97
C GLY A 119 -1.27 -35.23 23.11
N ASP A 120 -0.78 -34.08 22.62
CA ASP A 120 -1.49 -32.81 22.66
C ASP A 120 -2.20 -32.52 21.33
N TRP A 121 -3.45 -32.06 21.38
CA TRP A 121 -4.17 -31.61 20.19
C TRP A 121 -3.72 -30.20 19.80
N GLN A 122 -3.35 -30.01 18.54
CA GLN A 122 -2.89 -28.75 17.97
C GLN A 122 -3.60 -28.45 16.66
N VAL A 123 -3.68 -27.16 16.31
CA VAL A 123 -4.25 -26.65 15.06
C VAL A 123 -3.16 -26.62 13.99
N GLU A 124 -3.32 -27.41 12.94
CA GLU A 124 -2.43 -27.38 11.77
C GLU A 124 -2.89 -26.36 10.71
N VAL A 125 -4.21 -26.23 10.56
CA VAL A 125 -4.82 -25.32 9.58
C VAL A 125 -5.95 -24.57 10.26
N ALA A 126 -6.01 -23.25 10.09
CA ALA A 126 -7.15 -22.43 10.51
C ALA A 126 -7.59 -21.48 9.40
N GLN A 127 -8.85 -21.56 8.98
CA GLN A 127 -9.48 -20.58 8.10
C GLN A 127 -10.56 -19.82 8.87
N VAL A 128 -10.41 -18.49 8.92
CA VAL A 128 -11.30 -17.60 9.66
C VAL A 128 -12.07 -16.71 8.69
N ALA A 129 -13.38 -16.87 8.65
CA ALA A 129 -14.27 -15.89 8.05
C ALA A 129 -14.97 -15.12 9.17
N ALA A 130 -14.52 -13.89 9.45
CA ALA A 130 -15.25 -12.99 10.31
C ALA A 130 -16.61 -12.63 9.68
N PRO A 131 -17.60 -12.18 10.47
CA PRO A 131 -18.79 -11.56 9.90
C PRO A 131 -18.38 -10.46 8.91
N PRO A 132 -19.02 -10.39 7.73
CA PRO A 132 -18.66 -9.41 6.71
C PRO A 132 -18.87 -7.99 7.27
N ALA A 133 -17.79 -7.20 7.28
CA ALA A 133 -17.90 -5.78 7.60
C ALA A 133 -18.59 -5.03 6.44
N ALA A 134 -19.43 -4.05 6.78
CA ALA A 134 -20.08 -3.20 5.77
C ALA A 134 -19.04 -2.38 4.98
N ILE A 135 -18.06 -1.82 5.68
CA ILE A 135 -16.90 -1.13 5.11
C ILE A 135 -15.65 -1.49 5.94
N ASN A 136 -14.48 -1.52 5.30
CA ASN A 136 -13.21 -1.52 6.01
C ASN A 136 -12.77 -0.07 6.25
N PRO A 137 -12.83 0.47 7.48
CA PRO A 137 -12.55 1.87 7.76
C PRO A 137 -11.07 2.23 7.61
N THR A 138 -10.18 1.23 7.56
CA THR A 138 -8.76 1.45 7.27
C THR A 138 -8.52 1.70 5.79
N VAL A 139 -9.40 1.22 4.90
CA VAL A 139 -9.36 1.46 3.45
C VAL A 139 -10.18 2.68 3.06
N TRP A 140 -11.40 2.79 3.60
CA TRP A 140 -12.40 3.77 3.19
C TRP A 140 -12.81 4.68 4.33
N ARG A 141 -12.85 5.98 4.07
CA ARG A 141 -13.56 6.94 4.93
C ARG A 141 -15.05 6.93 4.63
N LEU A 142 -15.41 6.94 3.35
CA LEU A 142 -16.80 6.93 2.86
C LEU A 142 -16.91 6.06 1.60
N VAL A 143 -18.01 5.32 1.47
CA VAL A 143 -18.30 4.47 0.30
C VAL A 143 -19.75 4.69 -0.14
N GLY A 144 -19.99 4.77 -1.45
CA GLY A 144 -21.32 4.84 -2.07
C GLY A 144 -21.44 3.88 -3.26
N ASN A 145 -22.60 3.83 -3.92
CA ASN A 145 -22.83 2.97 -5.09
C ASN A 145 -23.66 3.64 -6.21
N PRO A 146 -23.10 4.61 -6.95
CA PRO A 146 -21.82 5.28 -6.70
C PRO A 146 -21.96 6.36 -5.61
N LEU A 147 -20.82 6.84 -5.06
CA LEU A 147 -20.80 8.04 -4.22
C LEU A 147 -21.02 9.30 -5.06
N MET A 148 -20.43 9.35 -6.25
CA MET A 148 -20.76 10.32 -7.30
C MET A 148 -20.86 9.63 -8.66
N ALA A 149 -21.92 9.96 -9.39
CA ALA A 149 -22.15 9.46 -10.74
C ALA A 149 -21.17 10.10 -11.75
N ALA A 150 -20.80 9.33 -12.76
CA ALA A 150 -19.95 9.77 -13.87
C ALA A 150 -20.78 10.25 -15.06
N ALA A 151 -20.10 10.76 -16.09
CA ALA A 151 -20.69 10.90 -17.41
C ALA A 151 -21.18 9.54 -17.94
N ALA A 152 -22.25 9.54 -18.74
CA ALA A 152 -22.90 8.30 -19.21
C ALA A 152 -22.05 7.45 -20.16
N SER A 153 -20.99 8.02 -20.75
CA SER A 153 -20.09 7.35 -21.69
C SER A 153 -18.68 7.92 -21.58
N GLY A 154 -17.68 7.13 -22.00
CA GLY A 154 -16.29 7.55 -22.09
C GLY A 154 -15.34 6.36 -22.05
N ALA A 155 -14.04 6.61 -22.18
CA ALA A 155 -13.02 5.56 -22.20
C ALA A 155 -12.91 4.75 -20.89
N LEU A 156 -13.50 5.26 -19.80
CA LEU A 156 -13.53 4.63 -18.48
C LEU A 156 -14.95 4.24 -18.04
N ALA A 157 -15.90 4.15 -18.98
CA ALA A 157 -17.27 3.75 -18.65
C ALA A 157 -17.30 2.39 -17.94
N GLY A 158 -17.98 2.34 -16.80
CA GLY A 158 -18.05 1.14 -15.95
C GLY A 158 -16.90 0.99 -14.95
N GLU A 159 -15.86 1.82 -15.04
CA GLU A 159 -14.78 1.84 -14.06
C GLU A 159 -15.18 2.64 -12.80
N THR A 160 -14.52 2.32 -11.69
CA THR A 160 -14.78 2.93 -10.38
C THR A 160 -13.51 3.50 -9.74
N ILE A 161 -13.66 4.63 -9.06
CA ILE A 161 -12.55 5.40 -8.47
C ILE A 161 -12.59 5.32 -6.95
N ALA A 162 -11.45 4.95 -6.36
CA ALA A 162 -11.11 5.20 -4.97
C ALA A 162 -10.33 6.53 -4.88
N VAL A 163 -10.97 7.59 -4.38
CA VAL A 163 -10.35 8.92 -4.33
C VAL A 163 -9.60 9.07 -3.02
N LYS A 164 -8.29 9.32 -3.05
CA LYS A 164 -7.51 9.65 -1.85
C LYS A 164 -8.14 10.83 -1.10
N ASP A 165 -8.19 10.75 0.22
CA ASP A 165 -8.81 11.77 1.09
C ASP A 165 -7.99 13.07 1.24
N LEU A 166 -7.57 13.62 0.10
CA LEU A 166 -6.89 14.92 -0.09
C LEU A 166 -7.49 15.71 -1.25
N TYR A 167 -8.38 15.10 -2.04
CA TYR A 167 -9.05 15.75 -3.17
C TYR A 167 -10.43 16.24 -2.74
N ASP A 168 -10.73 17.47 -3.11
CA ASP A 168 -12.06 18.05 -2.99
C ASP A 168 -13.07 17.24 -3.82
N ILE A 169 -14.19 16.93 -3.19
CA ILE A 169 -15.37 16.37 -3.84
C ILE A 169 -16.55 17.23 -3.40
N ILE A 170 -17.29 17.78 -4.37
CA ILE A 170 -18.39 18.69 -4.09
C ILE A 170 -19.37 18.10 -3.06
N GLY A 171 -19.65 18.86 -2.00
CA GLY A 171 -20.54 18.46 -0.91
C GLY A 171 -19.89 17.57 0.16
N PHE A 172 -18.62 17.20 0.04
CA PHE A 172 -17.88 16.41 1.02
C PHE A 172 -16.69 17.20 1.59
N THR A 173 -16.30 16.86 2.82
CA THR A 173 -15.13 17.42 3.49
C THR A 173 -13.87 16.61 3.16
N VAL A 174 -12.70 17.24 3.16
CA VAL A 174 -11.39 16.56 3.10
C VAL A 174 -10.94 16.20 4.50
N GLY A 175 -10.58 14.93 4.74
CA GLY A 175 -10.16 14.47 6.07
C GLY A 175 -8.65 14.44 6.30
N ALA A 176 -7.83 14.42 5.24
CA ALA A 176 -6.36 14.38 5.33
C ALA A 176 -5.80 13.24 6.20
N GLY A 177 -6.57 12.17 6.42
CA GLY A 177 -6.19 11.11 7.36
C GLY A 177 -6.09 11.56 8.82
N ASN A 178 -6.75 12.65 9.21
CA ASN A 178 -6.77 13.16 10.58
C ASN A 178 -8.21 13.49 11.04
N PRO A 179 -8.70 12.90 12.15
CA PRO A 179 -10.08 13.11 12.62
C PRO A 179 -10.34 14.52 13.18
N ALA A 180 -9.34 15.21 13.73
CA ALA A 180 -9.50 16.59 14.16
C ALA A 180 -9.65 17.53 12.95
N TYR A 181 -8.79 17.37 11.94
CA TYR A 181 -8.87 18.12 10.69
C TYR A 181 -10.24 17.91 10.00
N LEU A 182 -10.69 16.65 9.90
CA LEU A 182 -11.96 16.30 9.29
C LEU A 182 -13.17 16.96 9.96
N ARG A 183 -13.18 17.11 11.30
CA ARG A 183 -14.30 17.71 12.04
C ARG A 183 -14.46 19.21 11.77
N GLU A 184 -13.37 19.89 11.44
CA GLU A 184 -13.34 21.34 11.20
C GLU A 184 -13.37 21.69 9.71
N ALA A 185 -13.06 20.72 8.84
CA ALA A 185 -13.10 20.88 7.41
C ALA A 185 -14.51 21.28 6.93
N SER A 186 -14.56 22.25 6.03
CA SER A 186 -15.80 22.64 5.35
C SER A 186 -16.02 21.76 4.12
N ALA A 187 -17.29 21.53 3.78
CA ALA A 187 -17.62 20.78 2.57
C ALA A 187 -17.14 21.56 1.33
N ALA A 188 -16.49 20.85 0.41
CA ALA A 188 -15.99 21.47 -0.81
C ALA A 188 -17.16 21.97 -1.67
N THR A 189 -16.99 23.15 -2.26
CA THR A 189 -17.97 23.75 -3.16
C THR A 189 -17.80 23.31 -4.61
N GLU A 190 -16.64 22.74 -4.94
CA GLU A 190 -16.29 22.24 -6.26
C GLU A 190 -15.61 20.87 -6.14
N THR A 191 -15.57 20.13 -7.24
CA THR A 191 -14.83 18.86 -7.32
C THR A 191 -13.46 19.13 -7.91
N ALA A 192 -12.42 18.56 -7.31
CA ALA A 192 -11.04 18.69 -7.75
C ALA A 192 -10.89 18.32 -9.24
N ALA A 193 -10.05 19.07 -9.97
CA ALA A 193 -9.92 18.93 -11.42
C ALA A 193 -9.58 17.50 -11.86
N ALA A 194 -8.68 16.83 -11.13
CA ALA A 194 -8.31 15.44 -11.38
C ALA A 194 -9.49 14.45 -11.20
N VAL A 195 -10.38 14.69 -10.24
CA VAL A 195 -11.58 13.87 -10.03
C VAL A 195 -12.58 14.14 -11.15
N ALA A 196 -12.81 15.41 -11.49
CA ALA A 196 -13.70 15.83 -12.57
C ALA A 196 -13.30 15.25 -13.94
N ALA A 197 -12.00 15.19 -14.23
CA ALA A 197 -11.48 14.59 -15.46
C ALA A 197 -11.86 13.10 -15.58
N LEU A 198 -11.73 12.32 -14.51
CA LEU A 198 -12.09 10.90 -14.52
C LEU A 198 -13.61 10.69 -14.59
N LEU A 199 -14.40 11.52 -13.90
CA LEU A 199 -15.87 11.52 -14.00
C LEU A 199 -16.32 11.82 -15.44
N GLY A 200 -15.70 12.81 -16.08
CA GLY A 200 -15.97 13.19 -17.47
C GLY A 200 -15.60 12.08 -18.46
N ALA A 201 -14.60 11.27 -18.14
CA ALA A 201 -14.22 10.08 -18.91
C ALA A 201 -15.07 8.83 -18.63
N GLY A 202 -16.07 8.92 -17.74
CA GLY A 202 -17.05 7.86 -17.48
C GLY A 202 -16.77 6.99 -16.25
N ALA A 203 -15.72 7.26 -15.47
CA ALA A 203 -15.43 6.53 -14.23
C ALA A 203 -16.20 7.13 -13.05
N SER A 204 -16.96 6.31 -12.31
CA SER A 204 -17.75 6.79 -11.16
C SER A 204 -16.95 6.75 -9.86
N VAL A 205 -17.21 7.67 -8.93
CA VAL A 205 -16.54 7.63 -7.62
C VAL A 205 -17.22 6.56 -6.77
N ARG A 206 -16.47 5.52 -6.39
CA ARG A 206 -16.92 4.51 -5.44
C ARG A 206 -16.90 5.05 -4.01
N GLY A 207 -15.88 5.81 -3.66
CA GLY A 207 -15.72 6.30 -2.31
C GLY A 207 -14.50 7.21 -2.13
N ILE A 208 -14.40 7.75 -0.93
CA ILE A 208 -13.24 8.48 -0.45
C ILE A 208 -12.42 7.52 0.43
N ALA A 209 -11.20 7.25 -0.02
CA ALA A 209 -10.29 6.28 0.56
C ALA A 209 -9.29 6.97 1.51
N GLN A 210 -8.94 6.26 2.59
CA GLN A 210 -8.02 6.75 3.60
C GLN A 210 -6.63 7.06 3.03
N THR A 211 -5.90 7.92 3.74
CA THR A 211 -4.52 8.31 3.44
C THR A 211 -3.69 8.25 4.71
N ASP A 212 -2.38 8.13 4.57
CA ASP A 212 -1.47 8.50 5.67
C ASP A 212 -1.72 9.97 5.99
N GLU A 213 -1.64 10.30 7.28
CA GLU A 213 -1.95 11.62 7.83
C GLU A 213 -1.16 12.74 7.12
N PHE A 214 -1.88 13.74 6.59
CA PHE A 214 -1.40 14.83 5.74
C PHE A 214 -0.52 14.40 4.55
N ALA A 215 -0.66 13.14 4.11
CA ALA A 215 0.23 12.49 3.18
C ALA A 215 1.72 12.47 3.59
N TYR A 216 2.06 12.76 4.85
CA TYR A 216 3.45 12.97 5.27
C TYR A 216 4.16 11.69 5.73
N SER A 217 3.94 10.60 5.00
CA SER A 217 4.52 9.27 5.21
C SER A 217 4.51 8.48 3.89
N ILE A 218 5.20 7.33 3.86
CA ILE A 218 5.11 6.33 2.78
C ILE A 218 4.88 4.91 3.30
N ALA A 219 4.66 4.75 4.60
CA ALA A 219 4.52 3.44 5.23
C ALA A 219 3.14 2.84 4.97
N GLY A 220 2.09 3.67 4.91
CA GLY A 220 0.74 3.20 4.64
C GLY A 220 -0.10 2.92 5.88
N ASP A 221 0.42 3.19 7.07
CA ASP A 221 -0.30 3.14 8.33
C ASP A 221 -0.78 4.53 8.77
N ASN A 222 -1.84 4.53 9.57
CA ASN A 222 -2.41 5.74 10.15
C ASN A 222 -2.78 5.45 11.62
N GLU A 223 -2.29 6.25 12.56
CA GLU A 223 -2.51 6.03 14.00
C GLU A 223 -4.00 6.14 14.38
N HIS A 224 -4.77 6.97 13.66
CA HIS A 224 -6.18 7.20 13.96
C HIS A 224 -7.10 6.17 13.31
N TYR A 225 -6.77 5.72 12.10
CA TYR A 225 -7.64 4.87 11.28
C TYR A 225 -7.11 3.45 11.07
N GLY A 226 -5.92 3.13 11.59
CA GLY A 226 -5.26 1.84 11.41
C GLY A 226 -4.58 1.67 10.05
N THR A 227 -4.22 0.43 9.73
CA THR A 227 -3.48 0.08 8.51
C THR A 227 -4.38 -0.71 7.54
N PRO A 228 -4.53 -0.29 6.27
CA PRO A 228 -5.13 -1.10 5.22
C PRO A 228 -4.42 -2.45 5.04
N PRO A 229 -5.14 -3.52 4.65
CA PRO A 229 -4.52 -4.80 4.35
C PRO A 229 -3.62 -4.71 3.10
N ASN A 230 -2.53 -5.49 3.11
CA ASN A 230 -1.76 -5.80 1.93
C ASN A 230 -2.07 -7.25 1.50
N VAL A 231 -2.84 -7.39 0.42
CA VAL A 231 -3.30 -8.71 -0.07
C VAL A 231 -2.17 -9.55 -0.67
N ARG A 232 -1.09 -8.89 -1.13
CA ARG A 232 0.08 -9.57 -1.71
C ARG A 232 1.09 -9.98 -0.65
N VAL A 233 1.11 -9.28 0.48
CA VAL A 233 1.99 -9.56 1.61
C VAL A 233 1.17 -9.46 2.91
N PRO A 234 0.43 -10.51 3.29
CA PRO A 234 -0.37 -10.50 4.52
C PRO A 234 0.49 -10.16 5.75
N GLY A 235 0.03 -9.21 6.57
CA GLY A 235 0.80 -8.67 7.70
C GLY A 235 1.90 -7.66 7.33
N GLY A 236 2.14 -7.43 6.03
CA GLY A 236 3.00 -6.38 5.52
C GLY A 236 2.31 -5.02 5.47
N LEU A 237 3.12 -3.96 5.50
CA LEU A 237 2.67 -2.61 5.25
C LEU A 237 2.16 -2.46 3.80
N PRO A 238 1.06 -1.73 3.56
CA PRO A 238 0.51 -1.55 2.22
C PRO A 238 1.30 -0.55 1.38
N GLY A 239 2.19 0.24 2.01
CA GLY A 239 2.80 1.41 1.40
C GLY A 239 1.84 2.59 1.40
N GLY A 240 2.39 3.80 1.36
CA GLY A 240 1.64 5.03 1.47
C GLY A 240 2.33 6.17 0.72
N SER A 241 1.80 7.39 0.77
CA SER A 241 0.62 7.79 1.54
C SER A 241 -0.73 7.46 0.91
N SER A 242 -0.75 6.96 -0.33
CA SER A 242 -1.99 6.57 -1.04
C SER A 242 -2.45 5.16 -0.67
N SER A 243 -2.43 4.84 0.62
CA SER A 243 -2.61 3.50 1.17
C SER A 243 -4.02 2.94 1.00
N GLY A 244 -5.05 3.76 1.30
CA GLY A 244 -6.45 3.42 1.02
C GLY A 244 -6.74 3.17 -0.47
N PRO A 245 -6.42 4.11 -1.38
CA PRO A 245 -6.58 3.90 -2.83
C PRO A 245 -5.89 2.63 -3.35
N ALA A 246 -4.66 2.36 -2.90
CA ALA A 246 -3.92 1.17 -3.30
C ALA A 246 -4.61 -0.12 -2.81
N ALA A 247 -4.99 -0.18 -1.53
CA ALA A 247 -5.67 -1.33 -0.96
C ALA A 247 -7.04 -1.55 -1.62
N ALA A 248 -7.81 -0.49 -1.89
CA ALA A 248 -9.09 -0.58 -2.59
C ALA A 248 -8.95 -1.22 -3.99
N VAL A 249 -7.91 -0.85 -4.74
CA VAL A 249 -7.62 -1.43 -6.06
C VAL A 249 -7.15 -2.88 -5.93
N ALA A 250 -6.25 -3.16 -4.99
CA ALA A 250 -5.70 -4.50 -4.78
C ALA A 250 -6.76 -5.51 -4.31
N LEU A 251 -7.71 -5.06 -3.47
CA LEU A 251 -8.86 -5.83 -3.00
C LEU A 251 -9.98 -6.00 -4.06
N GLY A 252 -9.84 -5.37 -5.24
CA GLY A 252 -10.87 -5.40 -6.28
C GLY A 252 -12.11 -4.55 -5.96
N GLN A 253 -12.03 -3.64 -4.98
CA GLN A 253 -13.14 -2.79 -4.55
C GLN A 253 -13.29 -1.52 -5.39
N ALA A 254 -12.23 -1.14 -6.10
CA ALA A 254 -12.22 -0.09 -7.13
C ALA A 254 -11.32 -0.50 -8.30
N SER A 255 -11.47 0.15 -9.45
CA SER A 255 -10.62 -0.06 -10.62
C SER A 255 -9.42 0.88 -10.65
N ILE A 256 -9.62 2.12 -10.18
CA ILE A 256 -8.64 3.22 -10.21
C ILE A 256 -8.48 3.76 -8.80
N GLY A 257 -7.26 3.80 -8.29
CA GLY A 257 -6.90 4.56 -7.10
C GLY A 257 -6.37 5.92 -7.55
N LEU A 258 -7.14 6.98 -7.35
CA LEU A 258 -6.65 8.34 -7.58
C LEU A 258 -5.80 8.76 -6.38
N ALA A 259 -4.56 9.14 -6.65
CA ALA A 259 -3.50 9.19 -5.66
C ALA A 259 -2.63 10.43 -5.83
N THR A 260 -1.74 10.69 -4.85
CA THR A 260 -0.70 11.71 -4.95
C THR A 260 0.67 11.09 -4.75
N ASP A 261 1.70 11.66 -5.39
CA ASP A 261 3.10 11.30 -5.17
C ASP A 261 3.92 12.57 -4.94
N THR A 262 4.43 12.74 -3.72
CA THR A 262 5.43 13.77 -3.38
C THR A 262 6.81 13.13 -3.36
N ALA A 263 6.93 11.97 -2.70
CA ALA A 263 8.18 11.29 -2.43
C ALA A 263 8.10 9.77 -2.65
N GLY A 264 7.18 9.29 -3.49
CA GLY A 264 6.94 7.86 -3.71
C GLY A 264 5.52 7.39 -3.37
N SER A 265 4.62 8.31 -3.00
CA SER A 265 3.29 7.97 -2.49
C SER A 265 2.34 7.27 -3.47
N ILE A 266 2.76 7.07 -4.73
CA ILE A 266 2.13 6.16 -5.69
C ILE A 266 3.00 4.92 -5.91
N ARG A 267 4.30 5.12 -6.14
CA ARG A 267 5.22 4.05 -6.55
C ARG A 267 5.46 3.01 -5.45
N VAL A 268 5.54 3.45 -4.19
CA VAL A 268 5.74 2.58 -3.04
C VAL A 268 4.54 1.65 -2.83
N PRO A 269 3.29 2.16 -2.66
CA PRO A 269 2.15 1.27 -2.55
C PRO A 269 1.91 0.43 -3.82
N ALA A 270 2.23 0.95 -5.01
CA ALA A 270 2.18 0.15 -6.24
C ALA A 270 3.13 -1.06 -6.17
N SER A 271 4.38 -0.84 -5.75
CA SER A 271 5.37 -1.90 -5.55
C SER A 271 4.86 -2.93 -4.55
N TYR A 272 4.51 -2.51 -3.33
CA TYR A 272 4.17 -3.40 -2.22
C TYR A 272 2.90 -4.21 -2.43
N GLN A 273 1.94 -3.68 -3.19
CA GLN A 273 0.66 -4.34 -3.49
C GLN A 273 0.66 -5.02 -4.86
N GLY A 274 1.77 -4.98 -5.61
CA GLY A 274 1.86 -5.57 -6.95
C GLY A 274 0.88 -4.94 -7.96
N LEU A 275 0.78 -3.62 -7.94
CA LEU A 275 -0.06 -2.83 -8.83
C LEU A 275 0.77 -2.04 -9.85
N TRP A 276 0.10 -1.57 -10.90
CA TRP A 276 0.62 -0.51 -11.76
C TRP A 276 0.42 0.83 -11.07
N GLY A 277 1.44 1.70 -11.07
CA GLY A 277 1.33 3.02 -10.47
C GLY A 277 2.11 4.07 -11.27
N LEU A 278 1.45 5.16 -11.66
CA LEU A 278 2.11 6.27 -12.36
C LEU A 278 2.11 7.53 -11.47
N ARG A 279 3.31 8.02 -11.14
CA ARG A 279 3.55 9.41 -10.79
C ARG A 279 3.62 10.21 -12.08
N SER A 280 2.76 11.23 -12.26
CA SER A 280 2.81 12.05 -13.47
C SER A 280 4.05 12.95 -13.52
N THR A 281 4.35 13.49 -14.69
CA THR A 281 5.20 14.66 -14.85
C THR A 281 4.70 15.77 -13.93
N HIS A 282 5.62 16.47 -13.25
CA HIS A 282 5.22 17.54 -12.34
C HIS A 282 4.53 18.67 -13.09
N GLY A 283 3.34 19.05 -12.62
CA GLY A 283 2.51 20.09 -13.25
C GLY A 283 1.72 19.64 -14.49
N ALA A 284 1.81 18.38 -14.92
CA ALA A 284 1.10 17.92 -16.12
C ALA A 284 -0.40 17.63 -15.91
N VAL A 285 -0.83 17.49 -14.65
CA VAL A 285 -2.23 17.31 -14.26
C VAL A 285 -2.60 18.47 -13.33
N ASP A 286 -3.77 19.05 -13.55
CA ASP A 286 -4.30 20.11 -12.70
C ASP A 286 -4.53 19.62 -11.26
N ARG A 287 -4.02 20.39 -10.31
CA ARG A 287 -4.06 20.13 -8.87
C ARG A 287 -5.09 21.01 -8.14
N ALA A 288 -5.93 21.75 -8.86
CA ALA A 288 -7.02 22.50 -8.26
C ALA A 288 -7.90 21.56 -7.41
N GLY A 289 -8.16 21.98 -6.17
CA GLY A 289 -8.89 21.18 -5.16
C GLY A 289 -8.06 20.06 -4.52
N LEU A 290 -6.73 20.11 -4.56
CA LEU A 290 -5.85 19.17 -3.85
C LEU A 290 -5.24 19.82 -2.60
N LEU A 291 -5.41 19.18 -1.43
CA LEU A 291 -4.71 19.58 -0.22
C LEU A 291 -3.20 19.32 -0.37
N PRO A 292 -2.34 20.36 -0.31
CA PRO A 292 -0.91 20.21 -0.59
C PRO A 292 -0.11 19.67 0.59
N LEU A 293 0.98 18.97 0.27
CA LEU A 293 2.06 18.65 1.20
C LEU A 293 3.31 19.47 0.84
N ALA A 294 3.85 19.31 -0.36
CA ALA A 294 4.99 20.07 -0.85
C ALA A 294 4.79 20.40 -2.34
N PRO A 295 4.16 21.54 -2.67
CA PRO A 295 3.75 21.87 -4.03
C PRO A 295 4.85 21.79 -5.10
N SER A 296 6.11 21.98 -4.74
CA SER A 296 7.26 21.81 -5.65
C SER A 296 7.47 20.37 -6.12
N PHE A 297 6.89 19.39 -5.43
CA PHE A 297 7.06 17.96 -5.73
C PHE A 297 5.74 17.19 -5.86
N ASP A 298 4.63 17.73 -5.34
CA ASP A 298 3.32 17.08 -5.38
C ASP A 298 2.82 16.87 -6.81
N THR A 299 2.45 15.63 -7.11
CA THR A 299 1.87 15.23 -8.39
C THR A 299 0.61 14.41 -8.17
N VAL A 300 -0.31 14.50 -9.13
CA VAL A 300 -1.45 13.58 -9.25
C VAL A 300 -0.99 12.32 -9.95
N GLY A 301 -1.60 11.20 -9.63
CA GLY A 301 -1.43 10.01 -10.45
C GLY A 301 -2.37 8.89 -10.01
N TRP A 302 -2.11 7.70 -10.53
CA TRP A 302 -3.09 6.61 -10.47
C TRP A 302 -2.44 5.27 -10.16
N LEU A 303 -3.23 4.43 -9.50
CA LEU A 303 -2.95 3.03 -9.18
C LEU A 303 -4.02 2.15 -9.83
N THR A 304 -3.61 1.09 -10.53
CA THR A 304 -4.57 0.16 -11.17
C THR A 304 -4.01 -1.28 -11.19
N ARG A 305 -4.88 -2.25 -11.47
CA ARG A 305 -4.46 -3.65 -11.69
C ARG A 305 -3.90 -3.90 -13.09
N THR A 306 -4.28 -3.11 -14.08
CA THR A 306 -3.93 -3.35 -15.49
C THR A 306 -3.38 -2.08 -16.15
N PRO A 307 -2.39 -2.20 -17.05
CA PRO A 307 -1.80 -1.05 -17.71
C PRO A 307 -2.81 -0.32 -18.61
N GLY A 308 -3.82 -1.03 -19.14
CA GLY A 308 -4.86 -0.42 -19.98
C GLY A 308 -5.74 0.59 -19.23
N VAL A 309 -6.21 0.23 -18.02
CA VAL A 309 -6.98 1.16 -17.18
C VAL A 309 -6.09 2.32 -16.72
N LEU A 310 -4.83 2.06 -16.37
CA LEU A 310 -3.87 3.11 -16.02
C LEU A 310 -3.70 4.13 -17.15
N ARG A 311 -3.52 3.63 -18.37
CA ARG A 311 -3.34 4.45 -19.58
C ARG A 311 -4.57 5.30 -19.87
N ALA A 312 -5.77 4.73 -19.76
CA ALA A 312 -7.01 5.46 -19.98
C ALA A 312 -7.25 6.54 -18.90
N ALA A 313 -6.95 6.24 -17.63
CA ALA A 313 -7.02 7.21 -16.53
C ALA A 313 -6.04 8.37 -16.74
N ALA A 314 -4.79 8.07 -17.09
CA ALA A 314 -3.79 9.09 -17.38
C ALA A 314 -4.18 9.96 -18.59
N ALA A 315 -4.65 9.34 -19.69
CA ALA A 315 -5.06 10.06 -20.89
C ALA A 315 -6.29 10.96 -20.67
N ALA A 316 -7.16 10.62 -19.72
CA ALA A 316 -8.31 11.46 -19.36
C ALA A 316 -7.92 12.75 -18.63
N SER A 317 -6.77 12.78 -17.97
CA SER A 317 -6.35 13.90 -17.10
C SER A 317 -5.14 14.69 -17.62
N LEU A 318 -4.39 14.13 -18.57
CA LEU A 318 -3.23 14.79 -19.19
C LEU A 318 -3.67 15.57 -20.43
N ASP A 319 -3.08 16.75 -20.64
CA ASP A 319 -3.21 17.47 -21.90
C ASP A 319 -2.44 16.74 -23.01
N PRO A 320 -3.12 16.21 -24.05
CA PRO A 320 -2.45 15.49 -25.14
C PRO A 320 -1.46 16.35 -25.92
N SER A 321 -1.63 17.68 -25.96
CA SER A 321 -0.74 18.59 -26.70
C SER A 321 0.63 18.75 -26.05
N HIS A 322 0.73 18.47 -24.75
CA HIS A 322 1.99 18.48 -24.01
C HIS A 322 2.67 17.10 -24.00
N GLN A 323 1.97 16.03 -24.37
CA GLN A 323 2.50 14.67 -24.30
C GLN A 323 3.31 14.31 -25.55
N THR A 324 4.49 13.74 -25.35
CA THR A 324 5.25 13.12 -26.45
C THR A 324 4.75 11.70 -26.66
N SER A 325 4.29 11.39 -27.87
CA SER A 325 3.83 10.04 -28.19
C SER A 325 5.01 9.10 -28.46
N ALA A 326 4.84 7.82 -28.12
CA ALA A 326 5.81 6.78 -28.49
C ALA A 326 5.98 6.63 -30.02
N ALA A 327 5.01 7.10 -30.81
CA ALA A 327 5.03 7.08 -32.27
C ALA A 327 5.84 8.23 -32.90
N GLN A 328 6.18 9.27 -32.12
CA GLN A 328 7.00 10.40 -32.57
C GLN A 328 8.50 10.20 -32.34
N ALA A 329 8.91 9.10 -31.69
CA ALA A 329 10.31 8.78 -31.47
C ALA A 329 10.85 7.93 -32.63
N ASP A 330 11.49 8.56 -33.62
CA ASP A 330 12.23 7.86 -34.69
C ASP A 330 13.46 7.09 -34.18
N ALA A 331 13.86 7.32 -32.93
CA ALA A 331 15.00 6.68 -32.28
C ALA A 331 14.57 5.56 -31.32
N PRO A 332 15.36 4.47 -31.21
CA PRO A 332 15.08 3.40 -30.25
C PRO A 332 15.11 3.92 -28.82
N THR A 333 14.19 3.44 -27.98
CA THR A 333 14.16 3.77 -26.54
C THR A 333 15.45 3.34 -25.88
N ARG A 334 16.11 4.29 -25.19
CA ARG A 334 17.35 4.04 -24.43
C ARG A 334 17.03 3.96 -22.94
N PHE A 335 17.76 3.09 -22.24
CA PHE A 335 17.57 2.84 -20.81
C PHE A 335 18.88 3.10 -20.06
N ALA A 336 18.75 3.42 -18.78
CA ALA A 336 19.88 3.63 -17.88
C ALA A 336 19.64 2.93 -16.54
N VAL A 337 20.72 2.52 -15.87
CA VAL A 337 20.73 2.01 -14.49
C VAL A 337 21.86 2.71 -13.73
N SER A 338 21.66 2.96 -12.43
CA SER A 338 22.73 3.41 -11.54
C SER A 338 23.01 2.36 -10.48
N SER A 339 24.26 1.91 -10.37
CA SER A 339 24.68 0.96 -9.34
C SER A 339 24.44 1.50 -7.93
N ALA A 340 24.62 2.82 -7.71
CA ALA A 340 24.39 3.43 -6.40
C ALA A 340 22.92 3.31 -5.95
N LEU A 341 21.97 3.40 -6.89
CA LEU A 341 20.55 3.19 -6.58
C LEU A 341 20.25 1.72 -6.29
N VAL A 342 20.85 0.79 -7.02
CA VAL A 342 20.69 -0.65 -6.75
C VAL A 342 21.26 -0.98 -5.36
N PHE A 343 22.49 -0.57 -5.05
CA PHE A 343 23.13 -0.82 -3.75
C PHE A 343 22.46 -0.14 -2.55
N ALA A 344 21.54 0.80 -2.78
CA ALA A 344 20.72 1.41 -1.72
C ALA A 344 19.50 0.54 -1.34
N CYS A 345 19.27 -0.59 -2.01
CA CYS A 345 18.17 -1.51 -1.73
C CYS A 345 18.61 -2.67 -0.83
N ASP A 346 17.65 -3.39 -0.25
CA ASP A 346 17.90 -4.66 0.43
C ASP A 346 18.49 -5.69 -0.55
N ASP A 347 19.38 -6.56 -0.07
CA ASP A 347 20.10 -7.53 -0.89
C ASP A 347 19.18 -8.38 -1.77
N ASP A 348 18.03 -8.82 -1.23
CA ASP A 348 17.07 -9.62 -1.98
C ASP A 348 16.38 -8.84 -3.10
N VAL A 349 16.18 -7.53 -2.93
CA VAL A 349 15.67 -6.62 -3.97
C VAL A 349 16.72 -6.37 -5.03
N GLN A 350 17.99 -6.22 -4.65
CA GLN A 350 19.11 -6.08 -5.60
C GLN A 350 19.18 -7.30 -6.53
N ASP A 351 19.18 -8.50 -5.93
CA ASP A 351 19.29 -9.76 -6.66
C ASP A 351 18.15 -9.93 -7.68
N VAL A 352 16.90 -9.75 -7.26
CA VAL A 352 15.75 -9.92 -8.17
C VAL A 352 15.66 -8.82 -9.23
N PHE A 353 16.12 -7.61 -8.93
CA PHE A 353 16.18 -6.53 -9.90
C PHE A 353 17.19 -6.82 -11.00
N VAL A 354 18.43 -7.16 -10.64
CA VAL A 354 19.50 -7.48 -11.60
C VAL A 354 19.12 -8.69 -12.43
N ALA A 355 18.71 -9.80 -11.79
CA ALA A 355 18.28 -11.00 -12.50
C ALA A 355 17.05 -10.74 -13.41
N GLY A 356 16.16 -9.84 -12.98
CA GLY A 356 15.00 -9.40 -13.73
C GLY A 356 15.37 -8.65 -15.01
N LEU A 357 16.27 -7.67 -14.93
CA LEU A 357 16.77 -6.93 -16.09
C LEU A 357 17.52 -7.83 -17.06
N ASP A 358 18.34 -8.76 -16.55
CA ASP A 358 19.04 -9.76 -17.38
C ASP A 358 18.07 -10.67 -18.12
N ARG A 359 16.95 -11.06 -17.48
CA ARG A 359 15.91 -11.85 -18.14
C ARG A 359 15.25 -11.07 -19.27
N LEU A 360 14.88 -9.82 -19.03
CA LEU A 360 14.26 -8.95 -20.05
C LEU A 360 15.21 -8.69 -21.23
N THR A 361 16.49 -8.52 -20.93
CA THR A 361 17.53 -8.31 -21.95
C THR A 361 17.73 -9.55 -22.82
N ARG A 362 17.85 -10.73 -22.19
CA ARG A 362 17.96 -12.00 -22.93
C ARG A 362 16.72 -12.33 -23.75
N ALA A 363 15.54 -11.89 -23.30
CA ALA A 363 14.29 -12.04 -24.04
C ALA A 363 14.14 -11.04 -25.21
N GLY A 364 15.07 -10.09 -25.37
CA GLY A 364 15.00 -9.05 -26.41
C GLY A 364 13.93 -7.98 -26.16
N LEU A 365 13.40 -7.91 -24.93
CA LEU A 365 12.35 -6.95 -24.56
C LEU A 365 12.93 -5.64 -24.02
N LEU A 366 14.14 -5.69 -23.47
CA LEU A 366 14.87 -4.56 -22.93
C LEU A 366 16.26 -4.49 -23.60
N PRO A 367 16.59 -3.42 -24.35
CA PRO A 367 17.96 -3.15 -24.74
C PRO A 367 18.85 -3.03 -23.50
N ALA A 368 20.10 -3.48 -23.59
CA ALA A 368 21.04 -3.39 -22.46
C ALA A 368 21.12 -1.93 -21.94
N PRO A 369 20.84 -1.68 -20.65
CA PRO A 369 20.82 -0.34 -20.12
C PRO A 369 22.23 0.23 -19.94
N ASP A 370 22.38 1.52 -20.20
CA ASP A 370 23.63 2.26 -19.94
C ASP A 370 23.85 2.40 -18.42
N LEU A 371 25.08 2.18 -17.96
CA LEU A 371 25.44 2.51 -16.58
C LEU A 371 25.64 4.02 -16.44
N VAL A 372 24.94 4.65 -15.50
CA VAL A 372 25.01 6.09 -15.24
C VAL A 372 25.33 6.40 -13.77
N ASP A 373 26.05 7.50 -13.57
CA ASP A 373 26.28 8.09 -12.26
C ASP A 373 25.30 9.26 -12.03
N VAL A 374 24.30 9.04 -11.18
CA VAL A 374 23.29 10.05 -10.82
C VAL A 374 23.78 11.03 -9.75
N GLY A 375 25.04 10.90 -9.32
CA GLY A 375 25.69 11.71 -8.31
C GLY A 375 25.42 11.25 -6.88
N ASP A 376 25.73 12.12 -5.93
CA ASP A 376 25.56 11.86 -4.50
C ASP A 376 24.07 11.76 -4.12
N LEU A 377 23.66 10.53 -3.79
CA LEU A 377 22.29 10.20 -3.40
C LEU A 377 21.88 10.80 -2.05
N ALA A 378 22.82 10.92 -1.09
CA ALA A 378 22.55 11.50 0.21
C ALA A 378 22.31 13.02 0.08
N GLU A 379 23.12 13.68 -0.75
CA GLU A 379 22.93 15.09 -1.07
C GLU A 379 21.62 15.33 -1.83
N ALA A 380 21.28 14.49 -2.81
CA ALA A 380 20.00 14.56 -3.52
C ALA A 380 18.81 14.47 -2.55
N LEU A 381 18.81 13.47 -1.65
CA LEU A 381 17.79 13.31 -0.63
C LEU A 381 17.72 14.53 0.30
N ARG A 382 18.87 15.06 0.73
CA ARG A 382 18.95 16.23 1.61
C ARG A 382 18.34 17.48 0.96
N ILE A 383 18.65 17.74 -0.32
CA ILE A 383 18.07 18.84 -1.10
C ILE A 383 16.55 18.69 -1.18
N PHE A 384 16.08 17.51 -1.56
CA PHE A 384 14.65 17.20 -1.67
C PHE A 384 13.93 17.42 -0.33
N ARG A 385 14.48 16.86 0.76
CA ARG A 385 13.87 16.94 2.10
C ARG A 385 13.85 18.36 2.64
N ALA A 386 14.88 19.16 2.43
CA ALA A 386 14.92 20.54 2.91
C ALA A 386 13.73 21.37 2.37
N ILE A 387 13.45 21.24 1.07
CA ILE A 387 12.33 21.94 0.43
C ILE A 387 11.00 21.30 0.84
N GLN A 388 10.91 19.96 0.87
CA GLN A 388 9.68 19.26 1.28
C GLN A 388 9.25 19.65 2.69
N MET A 389 10.19 19.71 3.64
CA MET A 389 9.91 20.09 5.03
C MET A 389 9.43 21.55 5.12
N ALA A 390 10.12 22.48 4.44
CA ALA A 390 9.73 23.89 4.42
C ALA A 390 8.30 24.06 3.89
N GLU A 391 7.98 23.41 2.76
CA GLU A 391 6.67 23.52 2.13
C GLU A 391 5.58 22.79 2.92
N ALA A 392 5.87 21.65 3.54
CA ALA A 392 4.94 20.98 4.44
C ALA A 392 4.53 21.88 5.61
N TRP A 393 5.50 22.54 6.23
CA TRP A 393 5.24 23.52 7.28
C TRP A 393 4.45 24.72 6.76
N LYS A 394 4.82 25.27 5.60
CA LYS A 394 4.07 26.38 4.98
C LYS A 394 2.62 26.01 4.66
N SER A 395 2.37 24.77 4.21
CA SER A 395 1.05 24.32 3.79
C SER A 395 0.12 24.01 4.96
N ASN A 396 0.63 23.42 6.04
CA ASN A 396 -0.22 22.88 7.12
C ASN A 396 0.20 23.32 8.54
N GLY A 397 1.31 24.04 8.69
CA GLY A 397 1.91 24.39 9.98
C GLY A 397 1.03 25.28 10.86
N ASP A 398 0.24 26.18 10.27
CA ASP A 398 -0.72 27.00 11.02
C ASP A 398 -1.78 26.12 11.70
N TRP A 399 -2.35 25.16 10.96
CA TRP A 399 -3.31 24.21 11.53
C TRP A 399 -2.66 23.32 12.59
N VAL A 400 -1.46 22.80 12.33
CA VAL A 400 -0.71 21.98 13.30
C VAL A 400 -0.43 22.75 14.60
N THR A 401 -0.06 24.03 14.49
CA THR A 401 0.21 24.89 15.65
C THR A 401 -1.05 25.13 16.49
N ALA A 402 -2.20 25.29 15.83
CA ALA A 402 -3.49 25.49 16.51
C ALA A 402 -4.03 24.21 17.19
N HIS A 403 -3.51 23.03 16.84
CA HIS A 403 -4.02 21.72 17.29
C HIS A 403 -2.94 20.84 17.92
N PRO A 404 -2.35 21.25 19.06
CA PRO A 404 -1.34 20.47 19.75
C PRO A 404 -1.88 19.09 20.14
N GLY A 405 -1.15 18.03 19.81
CA GLY A 405 -1.52 16.64 20.11
C GLY A 405 -2.55 16.02 19.16
N ALA A 406 -2.94 16.71 18.08
CA ALA A 406 -3.88 16.14 17.10
C ALA A 406 -3.23 15.19 16.08
N LEU A 407 -1.90 15.19 15.97
CA LEU A 407 -1.15 14.37 15.02
C LEU A 407 -0.70 13.04 15.64
N GLY A 408 -0.61 12.00 14.81
CA GLY A 408 0.06 10.75 15.19
C GLY A 408 1.56 10.98 15.40
N ALA A 409 2.19 10.19 16.28
CA ALA A 409 3.53 10.48 16.81
C ALA A 409 4.60 10.63 15.71
N ALA A 410 4.58 9.77 14.69
CA ALA A 410 5.54 9.82 13.59
C ALA A 410 5.38 11.06 12.70
N VAL A 411 4.16 11.53 12.49
CA VAL A 411 3.87 12.73 11.67
C VAL A 411 4.09 13.99 12.50
N ALA A 412 3.76 13.97 13.79
CA ALA A 412 4.08 15.03 14.75
C ALA A 412 5.58 15.32 14.76
N GLY A 413 6.44 14.30 14.89
CA GLY A 413 7.90 14.49 14.85
C GLY A 413 8.40 15.09 13.52
N ARG A 414 7.75 14.76 12.38
CA ARG A 414 8.11 15.34 11.08
C ARG A 414 7.71 16.80 10.97
N PHE A 415 6.54 17.20 11.49
CA PHE A 415 6.14 18.60 11.54
C PHE A 415 6.94 19.40 12.58
N GLU A 416 7.34 18.79 13.69
CA GLU A 416 8.25 19.41 14.67
C GLU A 416 9.61 19.74 14.05
N ILE A 417 10.18 18.84 13.25
CA ILE A 417 11.40 19.12 12.49
C ILE A 417 11.13 20.21 11.45
N ALA A 418 10.01 20.11 10.73
CA ALA A 418 9.65 21.07 9.67
C ALA A 418 9.43 22.50 10.20
N SER A 419 8.90 22.67 11.42
CA SER A 419 8.68 23.99 12.04
C SER A 419 9.98 24.74 12.35
N ARG A 420 11.10 24.01 12.40
CA ARG A 420 12.45 24.57 12.64
C ARG A 420 13.22 24.84 11.35
N THR A 421 12.55 24.80 10.19
CA THR A 421 13.23 25.02 8.90
C THR A 421 13.72 26.46 8.80
N ASP A 422 15.02 26.63 8.54
CA ASP A 422 15.65 27.92 8.29
C ASP A 422 15.35 28.40 6.85
N PRO A 423 14.74 29.58 6.66
CA PRO A 423 14.49 30.16 5.34
C PRO A 423 15.76 30.31 4.48
N ALA A 424 16.92 30.58 5.09
CA ALA A 424 18.19 30.67 4.35
C ALA A 424 18.64 29.29 3.84
N ALA A 425 18.47 28.25 4.65
CA ALA A 425 18.73 26.87 4.26
C ALA A 425 17.76 26.41 3.14
N GLU A 426 16.48 26.78 3.21
CA GLU A 426 15.50 26.53 2.14
C GLU A 426 15.93 27.22 0.83
N ALA A 427 16.27 28.50 0.87
CA ALA A 427 16.72 29.24 -0.31
C ALA A 427 17.95 28.59 -0.96
N LYS A 428 18.94 28.17 -0.15
CA LYS A 428 20.11 27.43 -0.62
C LYS A 428 19.71 26.09 -1.25
N ALA A 429 18.77 25.36 -0.64
CA ALA A 429 18.28 24.10 -1.18
C ALA A 429 17.57 24.29 -2.53
N ARG A 430 16.83 25.39 -2.73
CA ARG A 430 16.18 25.70 -4.02
C ARG A 430 17.18 25.94 -5.14
N VAL A 431 18.29 26.62 -4.87
CA VAL A 431 19.40 26.76 -5.84
C VAL A 431 20.02 25.40 -6.14
N ALA A 432 20.28 24.59 -5.10
CA ALA A 432 20.85 23.25 -5.27
C ALA A 432 19.89 22.30 -6.02
N LEU A 433 18.58 22.46 -5.87
CA LEU A 433 17.55 21.70 -6.59
C LEU A 433 17.63 21.95 -8.10
N ALA A 434 17.76 23.21 -8.51
CA ALA A 434 17.91 23.56 -9.93
C ALA A 434 19.16 22.91 -10.53
N ALA A 435 20.31 23.02 -9.84
CA ALA A 435 21.56 22.39 -10.27
C ALA A 435 21.47 20.86 -10.29
N ALA A 436 20.80 20.24 -9.32
CA ALA A 436 20.58 18.80 -9.28
C ALA A 436 19.69 18.32 -10.44
N ARG A 437 18.66 19.09 -10.78
CA ARG A 437 17.78 18.84 -11.93
C ARG A 437 18.54 18.90 -13.25
N GLU A 438 19.33 19.95 -13.47
CA GLU A 438 20.16 20.08 -14.68
C GLU A 438 21.17 18.92 -14.81
N ARG A 439 21.80 18.51 -13.70
CA ARG A 439 22.69 17.36 -13.68
C ARG A 439 21.95 16.07 -14.05
N LEU A 440 20.76 15.83 -13.48
CA LEU A 440 19.97 14.64 -13.83
C LEU A 440 19.56 14.66 -15.31
N ASP A 441 19.13 15.80 -15.83
CA ASP A 441 18.77 15.96 -17.25
C ASP A 441 19.97 15.61 -18.15
N ALA A 442 21.17 16.10 -17.82
CA ALA A 442 22.40 15.81 -18.56
C ALA A 442 22.87 14.35 -18.43
N VAL A 443 22.83 13.79 -17.22
CA VAL A 443 23.24 12.40 -16.96
C VAL A 443 22.30 11.41 -17.62
N LEU A 444 21.00 11.67 -17.64
CA LEU A 444 20.01 10.79 -18.24
C LEU A 444 19.95 10.99 -19.76
N ASP A 445 20.11 12.20 -20.29
CA ASP A 445 20.18 12.44 -21.75
C ASP A 445 19.03 11.74 -22.51
N GLY A 446 17.80 11.94 -22.02
CA GLY A 446 16.60 11.32 -22.58
C GLY A 446 16.41 9.83 -22.32
N ARG A 447 17.32 9.15 -21.61
CA ARG A 447 17.18 7.74 -21.20
C ARG A 447 16.14 7.57 -20.10
N ILE A 448 15.47 6.42 -20.14
CA ILE A 448 14.60 5.97 -19.05
C ILE A 448 15.47 5.33 -17.97
N LEU A 449 15.51 5.93 -16.79
CA LEU A 449 16.20 5.36 -15.63
C LEU A 449 15.38 4.21 -15.04
N LEU A 450 15.99 3.04 -14.94
CA LEU A 450 15.45 1.85 -14.31
C LEU A 450 15.99 1.73 -12.89
N LEU A 451 15.09 1.53 -11.93
CA LEU A 451 15.40 1.32 -10.52
C LEU A 451 14.28 0.52 -9.83
N PRO A 452 14.52 -0.11 -8.67
CA PRO A 452 13.43 -0.63 -7.85
C PRO A 452 12.45 0.47 -7.43
N SER A 453 11.14 0.18 -7.45
CA SER A 453 10.11 1.14 -7.02
C SER A 453 10.12 1.44 -5.51
N ALA A 454 10.73 0.55 -4.72
CA ALA A 454 10.99 0.70 -3.28
C ALA A 454 12.29 -0.05 -2.95
N SER A 455 12.95 0.32 -1.84
CA SER A 455 14.24 -0.28 -1.46
C SER A 455 14.10 -1.71 -0.92
N SER A 456 12.90 -2.12 -0.52
CA SER A 456 12.61 -3.42 0.07
C SER A 456 11.35 -4.04 -0.56
N THR A 457 11.07 -5.30 -0.23
CA THR A 457 9.68 -5.80 -0.27
C THR A 457 8.85 -5.15 0.85
N ALA A 458 7.52 -5.31 0.84
CA ALA A 458 6.67 -4.72 1.88
C ALA A 458 7.14 -5.13 3.30
N PRO A 459 7.58 -4.18 4.14
CA PRO A 459 8.04 -4.48 5.49
C PRO A 459 6.90 -5.06 6.32
N SER A 460 7.22 -5.94 7.27
CA SER A 460 6.24 -6.36 8.27
C SER A 460 5.74 -5.14 9.04
N ARG A 461 4.42 -5.03 9.25
CA ARG A 461 3.84 -3.97 10.11
C ARG A 461 4.24 -4.14 11.58
N HIS A 462 4.85 -5.28 11.93
CA HIS A 462 5.34 -5.60 13.26
C HIS A 462 6.87 -5.48 13.38
N ALA A 463 7.54 -5.02 12.33
CA ALA A 463 8.97 -4.75 12.39
C ALA A 463 9.27 -3.62 13.38
N ASN A 464 10.50 -3.61 13.90
CA ASN A 464 10.98 -2.52 14.75
C ASN A 464 10.81 -1.17 14.02
N PRO A 465 10.24 -0.13 14.67
CA PRO A 465 10.11 1.20 14.08
C PRO A 465 11.38 1.77 13.45
N ALA A 466 12.55 1.53 14.05
CA ALA A 466 13.83 1.97 13.50
C ALA A 466 14.17 1.28 12.17
N ALA A 467 13.83 0.00 12.01
CA ALA A 467 14.02 -0.73 10.76
C ALA A 467 13.06 -0.23 9.67
N ILE A 468 11.80 0.08 10.05
CA ILE A 468 10.83 0.70 9.14
C ILE A 468 11.32 2.08 8.68
N ASP A 469 11.89 2.89 9.57
CA ASP A 469 12.41 4.21 9.21
C ASP A 469 13.69 4.15 8.35
N ALA A 470 14.58 3.19 8.61
CA ALA A 470 15.74 2.93 7.76
C ALA A 470 15.30 2.53 6.34
N THR A 471 14.35 1.60 6.23
CA THR A 471 13.75 1.19 4.95
C THR A 471 13.09 2.37 4.24
N ARG A 472 12.36 3.20 4.98
CA ARG A 472 11.75 4.42 4.46
C ARG A 472 12.82 5.37 3.91
N THR A 473 13.91 5.59 4.61
CA THR A 473 14.99 6.49 4.18
C THR A 473 15.69 5.98 2.91
N ALA A 474 15.98 4.68 2.85
CA ALA A 474 16.50 4.03 1.64
C ALA A 474 15.52 4.17 0.46
N THR A 475 14.23 3.92 0.68
CA THR A 475 13.19 4.11 -0.35
C THR A 475 13.10 5.57 -0.81
N LEU A 476 13.13 6.54 0.11
CA LEU A 476 13.11 7.97 -0.24
C LEU A 476 14.32 8.39 -1.07
N THR A 477 15.48 7.78 -0.83
CA THR A 477 16.69 7.99 -1.62
C THR A 477 16.42 7.68 -3.10
N LEU A 478 15.79 6.54 -3.38
CA LEU A 478 15.39 6.14 -4.73
C LEU A 478 14.32 7.07 -5.32
N THR A 479 13.24 7.28 -4.57
CA THR A 479 12.04 7.91 -5.10
C THR A 479 12.17 9.41 -5.29
N SER A 480 13.10 10.06 -4.58
CA SER A 480 13.36 11.50 -4.63
C SER A 480 13.80 12.00 -6.01
N LEU A 481 14.48 11.17 -6.81
CA LEU A 481 15.02 11.57 -8.12
C LEU A 481 13.92 12.05 -9.08
N ALA A 482 12.78 11.36 -9.11
CA ALA A 482 11.63 11.78 -9.92
C ALA A 482 11.03 13.12 -9.43
N GLY A 483 11.08 13.38 -8.12
CA GLY A 483 10.69 14.67 -7.53
C GLY A 483 11.65 15.79 -7.91
N ILE A 484 12.95 15.55 -7.75
CA ILE A 484 14.02 16.49 -8.10
C ILE A 484 13.93 16.86 -9.57
N GLY A 485 13.86 15.88 -10.45
CA GLY A 485 13.80 16.07 -11.89
C GLY A 485 12.43 16.46 -12.43
N GLY A 486 11.36 16.41 -11.63
CA GLY A 486 9.99 16.65 -12.09
C GLY A 486 9.50 15.63 -13.12
N TYR A 487 10.09 14.42 -13.11
CA TYR A 487 9.87 13.36 -14.10
C TYR A 487 8.60 12.55 -13.81
N PRO A 488 7.94 12.02 -14.85
CA PRO A 488 7.01 10.93 -14.69
C PRO A 488 7.75 9.65 -14.26
N ALA A 489 7.11 8.85 -13.42
CA ALA A 489 7.70 7.62 -12.93
C ALA A 489 6.65 6.52 -12.78
N LEU A 490 6.85 5.43 -13.51
CA LEU A 490 5.94 4.28 -13.59
C LEU A 490 6.49 3.11 -12.80
N SER A 491 5.75 2.63 -11.80
CA SER A 491 5.96 1.34 -11.16
C SER A 491 5.22 0.24 -11.94
N VAL A 492 5.97 -0.76 -12.40
CA VAL A 492 5.47 -1.95 -13.08
C VAL A 492 5.61 -3.16 -12.15
N PRO A 493 4.53 -3.92 -11.87
CA PRO A 493 4.59 -5.06 -10.96
C PRO A 493 5.23 -6.27 -11.64
N LEU A 494 6.56 -6.25 -11.80
CA LEU A 494 7.30 -7.14 -12.71
C LEU A 494 8.16 -8.21 -12.03
N PHE A 495 8.64 -7.97 -10.81
CA PHE A 495 9.52 -8.89 -10.09
C PHE A 495 8.89 -9.34 -8.78
N GLU A 496 9.43 -10.43 -8.23
CA GLU A 496 9.03 -10.96 -6.92
C GLU A 496 10.26 -11.50 -6.19
N SER A 497 10.36 -11.21 -4.89
CA SER A 497 11.35 -11.81 -3.98
C SER A 497 10.58 -12.64 -2.95
N ARG A 498 10.85 -13.95 -2.89
CA ARG A 498 10.21 -14.88 -1.94
C ARG A 498 8.68 -14.76 -1.92
N GLY A 499 8.07 -14.65 -3.10
CA GLY A 499 6.62 -14.50 -3.29
C GLY A 499 6.06 -13.11 -2.99
N LYS A 500 6.88 -12.15 -2.55
CA LYS A 500 6.49 -10.76 -2.30
C LYS A 500 6.79 -9.90 -3.53
N PRO A 501 5.88 -8.98 -3.93
CA PRO A 501 6.10 -8.13 -5.09
C PRO A 501 7.32 -7.21 -4.96
N VAL A 502 8.01 -6.99 -6.08
CA VAL A 502 9.03 -5.96 -6.27
C VAL A 502 8.73 -5.23 -7.59
N GLY A 503 8.44 -3.93 -7.49
CA GLY A 503 8.16 -3.09 -8.65
C GLY A 503 9.42 -2.69 -9.42
N LEU A 504 9.36 -2.75 -10.75
CA LEU A 504 10.31 -2.09 -11.64
C LEU A 504 9.84 -0.66 -11.88
N CYS A 505 10.60 0.34 -11.43
CA CYS A 505 10.31 1.74 -11.70
C CYS A 505 11.02 2.19 -12.98
N LEU A 506 10.27 2.79 -13.89
CA LEU A 506 10.77 3.50 -15.06
C LEU A 506 10.62 4.99 -14.78
N VAL A 507 11.71 5.76 -14.72
CA VAL A 507 11.68 7.23 -14.63
C VAL A 507 12.02 7.77 -16.01
N GLY A 508 11.02 8.35 -16.67
CA GLY A 508 11.13 8.80 -18.05
C GLY A 508 11.39 10.31 -18.18
N PRO A 509 11.69 10.79 -19.39
CA PRO A 509 11.71 12.23 -19.67
C PRO A 509 10.37 12.89 -19.35
N ARG A 510 10.39 14.21 -19.09
CA ARG A 510 9.15 14.94 -18.83
C ARG A 510 8.19 14.83 -20.01
N HIS A 511 6.91 14.72 -19.69
CA HIS A 511 5.79 14.62 -20.62
C HIS A 511 5.80 13.38 -21.53
N THR A 512 6.49 12.31 -21.13
CA THR A 512 6.38 11.00 -21.78
C THR A 512 5.48 10.05 -20.99
N ASP A 513 4.55 10.56 -20.17
CA ASP A 513 3.75 9.79 -19.21
C ASP A 513 3.03 8.61 -19.86
N LEU A 514 2.32 8.86 -20.97
CA LEU A 514 1.58 7.82 -21.69
C LEU A 514 2.52 6.82 -22.39
N ALA A 515 3.60 7.30 -22.99
CA ALA A 515 4.61 6.46 -23.63
C ALA A 515 5.30 5.53 -22.61
N LEU A 516 5.52 6.02 -21.40
CA LEU A 516 6.11 5.26 -20.30
C LEU A 516 5.22 4.08 -19.91
N ILE A 517 3.89 4.28 -19.83
CA ILE A 517 2.92 3.19 -19.60
C ILE A 517 3.00 2.17 -20.73
N ASP A 518 3.02 2.61 -21.98
CA ASP A 518 3.08 1.73 -23.15
C ASP A 518 4.38 0.90 -23.18
N ILE A 519 5.51 1.50 -22.79
CA ILE A 519 6.80 0.80 -22.65
C ILE A 519 6.75 -0.21 -21.50
N GLY A 520 6.26 0.19 -20.33
CA GLY A 520 6.12 -0.71 -19.18
C GLY A 520 5.21 -1.90 -19.49
N ALA A 521 4.10 -1.69 -20.19
CA ALA A 521 3.19 -2.73 -20.65
C ALA A 521 3.89 -3.76 -21.56
N LYS A 522 4.74 -3.31 -22.49
CA LYS A 522 5.54 -4.19 -23.34
C LYS A 522 6.53 -5.02 -22.54
N LEU A 523 7.22 -4.43 -21.56
CA LEU A 523 8.14 -5.16 -20.67
C LEU A 523 7.40 -6.23 -19.85
N ALA A 524 6.18 -5.92 -19.38
CA ALA A 524 5.37 -6.85 -18.60
C ALA A 524 4.73 -7.98 -19.42
N ALA A 525 4.54 -7.80 -20.72
CA ALA A 525 3.98 -8.82 -21.61
C ALA A 525 4.92 -10.03 -21.82
N GLY A 526 6.20 -9.89 -21.48
CA GLY A 526 7.18 -10.98 -21.53
C GLY A 526 7.27 -11.84 -20.28
N ARG A 527 6.29 -11.74 -19.38
CA ARG A 527 6.17 -12.61 -18.19
C ARG A 527 5.65 -13.99 -18.54
#